data_AF-A0A7S2U1E1-F1
#
_entry.id   AF-A0A7S2U1E1-F1
#
_cell.length_a   1.000
_cell.length_b   1.000
_cell.length_c   1.000
_cell.angle_alpha   90.00
_cell.angle_beta   90.00
_cell.angle_gamma   90.00
#
_symmetry.space_group_name_H-M   'P 1'
#
loop_
_entity.id
_entity.type
_entity.pdbx_description
1 polymer ?
#
loop_
_entity_poly.entity_id
_entity_poly.type
_entity_poly.pdbx_seq_one_letter_code
_entity_poly.pdbx_strand_id
1 'polypeptide(L)'
;MGEKFARRLMKHEDDTMEYGWEESFIPTTIFTPIEFGSVGYTEEAAIAKYPPGEIEVYCWDFQTMEHAAVHRPSRRYKDEYSKDLGNNCLSKIICVKSQAHRCIGFHFVGPNAGEVTQGFALALIARAKKKDFDRLLGVHPTDAESFAATTGMVKMTKNTGNSYIATGGCGGGKCG
;
A
#
# COMPACT_ATOMS: atom_id res chain seq x y z
N MET A 1 5.33 -15.57 -18.96
CA MET A 1 6.75 -15.85 -19.29
C MET A 1 6.90 -16.63 -20.60
N GLY A 2 6.33 -17.84 -20.72
CA GLY A 2 6.46 -18.65 -21.95
C GLY A 2 5.83 -18.04 -23.21
N GLU A 3 4.78 -17.24 -23.06
CA GLU A 3 4.04 -16.68 -24.19
C GLU A 3 4.85 -15.65 -25.01
N LYS A 4 5.48 -14.66 -24.36
CA LYS A 4 6.36 -13.71 -25.06
C LYS A 4 7.56 -14.42 -25.70
N PHE A 5 8.14 -15.41 -25.03
CA PHE A 5 9.20 -16.23 -25.63
C PHE A 5 8.74 -16.94 -26.91
N ALA A 6 7.59 -17.61 -26.86
CA ALA A 6 7.03 -18.30 -28.03
C ALA A 6 6.72 -17.32 -29.18
N ARG A 7 6.20 -16.13 -28.89
CA ARG A 7 5.94 -15.10 -29.92
C ARG A 7 7.22 -14.56 -30.55
N ARG A 8 8.27 -14.33 -29.77
CA ARG A 8 9.58 -13.93 -30.33
C ARG A 8 10.15 -15.02 -31.25
N LEU A 9 10.07 -16.28 -30.83
CA LEU A 9 10.60 -17.41 -31.58
C LEU A 9 9.80 -17.72 -32.86
N MET A 10 8.46 -17.68 -32.77
CA MET A 10 7.57 -18.17 -33.84
C MET A 10 6.95 -17.05 -34.69
N LYS A 11 6.84 -15.83 -34.15
CA LYS A 11 6.21 -14.68 -34.82
C LYS A 11 7.16 -13.51 -35.06
N HIS A 12 8.45 -13.64 -34.72
CA HIS A 12 9.45 -12.57 -34.86
C HIS A 12 9.03 -11.25 -34.21
N GLU A 13 8.28 -11.31 -33.11
CA GLU A 13 7.99 -10.14 -32.29
C GLU A 13 9.22 -9.73 -31.49
N ASP A 14 9.37 -8.44 -31.20
CA ASP A 14 10.51 -7.89 -30.45
C ASP A 14 10.18 -7.64 -28.96
N ASP A 15 8.92 -7.81 -28.56
CA ASP A 15 8.48 -7.53 -27.20
C ASP A 15 9.11 -8.50 -26.20
N THR A 16 9.81 -7.94 -25.21
CA THR A 16 10.50 -8.72 -24.18
C THR A 16 9.74 -8.69 -22.87
N MET A 17 10.00 -9.67 -22.01
CA MET A 17 9.46 -9.59 -20.65
C MET A 17 10.25 -8.54 -19.87
N GLU A 18 9.56 -7.50 -19.44
CA GLU A 18 10.13 -6.53 -18.52
C GLU A 18 10.13 -7.11 -17.11
N TYR A 19 11.30 -7.58 -16.68
CA TYR A 19 11.57 -7.96 -15.29
C TYR A 19 12.46 -6.95 -14.57
N GLY A 20 12.85 -5.86 -15.27
CA GLY A 20 13.76 -4.79 -14.86
C GLY A 20 14.56 -5.04 -13.58
N TRP A 21 15.82 -5.45 -13.70
CA TRP A 21 16.71 -5.75 -12.57
C TRP A 21 16.86 -4.60 -11.55
N GLU A 22 16.57 -3.36 -11.97
CA GLU A 22 16.68 -2.17 -11.12
C GLU A 22 15.33 -1.57 -10.67
N GLU A 23 14.20 -1.89 -11.29
CA GLU A 23 12.87 -1.31 -11.00
C GLU A 23 11.73 -2.25 -11.43
N SER A 24 11.76 -3.51 -10.98
CA SER A 24 10.72 -4.49 -11.31
C SER A 24 9.43 -4.21 -10.51
N PHE A 25 8.37 -3.80 -11.20
CA PHE A 25 7.05 -3.60 -10.60
C PHE A 25 6.16 -4.83 -10.76
N ILE A 26 6.68 -6.00 -10.41
CA ILE A 26 5.89 -7.24 -10.38
C ILE A 26 4.98 -7.19 -9.15
N PRO A 27 3.64 -7.16 -9.32
CA PRO A 27 2.74 -7.23 -8.19
C PRO A 27 2.80 -8.60 -7.53
N THR A 28 2.79 -8.61 -6.20
CA THR A 28 2.79 -9.83 -5.39
C THR A 28 1.77 -9.70 -4.27
N THR A 29 1.00 -10.76 -4.03
CA THR A 29 0.03 -10.82 -2.93
C THR A 29 0.20 -12.10 -2.13
N ILE A 30 0.12 -11.98 -0.81
CA ILE A 30 0.16 -13.07 0.17
C ILE A 30 -1.22 -13.19 0.79
N PHE A 31 -1.86 -14.35 0.61
CA PHE A 31 -3.22 -14.65 1.06
C PHE A 31 -3.25 -15.21 2.50
N THR A 32 -2.79 -14.39 3.44
CA THR A 32 -3.01 -14.62 4.88
C THR A 32 -4.45 -14.26 5.29
N PRO A 33 -4.92 -14.62 6.50
CA PRO A 33 -6.30 -14.29 6.93
C PRO A 33 -6.66 -12.79 6.85
N ILE A 34 -5.66 -11.92 6.98
CA ILE A 34 -5.69 -10.55 6.46
C ILE A 34 -4.60 -10.51 5.41
N GLU A 35 -4.93 -10.16 4.17
CA GLU A 35 -4.02 -10.29 3.04
C GLU A 35 -2.98 -9.16 3.03
N PHE A 36 -1.90 -9.39 2.28
CA PHE A 36 -0.87 -8.39 2.05
C PHE A 36 -0.50 -8.35 0.58
N GLY A 37 -0.65 -7.19 -0.05
CA GLY A 37 -0.27 -6.93 -1.43
C GLY A 37 0.85 -5.89 -1.51
N SER A 38 1.79 -6.10 -2.42
CA SER A 38 2.91 -5.18 -2.63
C SER A 38 3.38 -5.11 -4.08
N VAL A 39 3.97 -3.96 -4.43
CA VAL A 39 4.61 -3.70 -5.72
C VAL A 39 5.85 -2.83 -5.48
N GLY A 40 6.99 -3.18 -6.08
CA GLY A 40 8.22 -2.39 -5.98
C GLY A 40 8.98 -2.57 -4.66
N TYR A 41 9.65 -1.52 -4.21
CA TYR A 41 10.57 -1.57 -3.07
C TYR A 41 9.87 -1.67 -1.71
N THR A 42 10.47 -2.41 -0.77
CA THR A 42 10.20 -2.20 0.66
C THR A 42 10.80 -0.87 1.13
N GLU A 43 10.38 -0.38 2.29
CA GLU A 43 10.93 0.86 2.84
C GLU A 43 12.43 0.75 3.10
N GLU A 44 12.87 -0.36 3.71
CA GLU A 44 14.26 -0.60 4.07
C GLU A 44 15.13 -0.71 2.82
N ALA A 45 14.64 -1.40 1.78
CA ALA A 45 15.33 -1.53 0.51
C ALA A 45 15.44 -0.18 -0.22
N ALA A 46 14.39 0.64 -0.18
CA ALA A 46 14.42 2.00 -0.73
C ALA A 46 15.42 2.89 0.03
N ILE A 47 15.43 2.85 1.37
CA ILE A 47 16.37 3.61 2.20
C ILE A 47 17.82 3.18 1.94
N ALA A 48 18.07 1.88 1.73
CA ALA A 48 19.41 1.37 1.43
C ALA A 48 19.89 1.75 0.02
N LYS A 49 18.97 1.87 -0.94
CA LYS A 49 19.28 2.16 -2.36
C LYS A 49 19.50 3.65 -2.64
N TYR A 50 18.72 4.53 -2.03
CA TYR A 50 18.74 5.97 -2.33
C TYR A 50 19.54 6.76 -1.28
N PRO A 51 20.11 7.93 -1.65
CA PRO A 51 20.84 8.77 -0.70
C PRO A 51 20.05 9.09 0.58
N PRO A 52 20.73 9.27 1.73
CA PRO A 52 20.08 9.59 2.98
C PRO A 52 19.12 10.77 2.86
N GLY A 53 17.89 10.56 3.33
CA GLY A 53 16.86 11.58 3.31
C GLY A 53 16.13 11.73 1.98
N GLU A 54 16.40 10.96 0.92
CA GLU A 54 15.67 11.04 -0.36
C GLU A 54 14.28 10.36 -0.33
N ILE A 55 14.12 9.37 0.54
CA ILE A 55 12.89 8.59 0.64
C ILE A 55 11.85 9.33 1.47
N GLU A 56 10.62 9.35 0.97
CA GLU A 56 9.45 9.85 1.65
C GLU A 56 8.37 8.77 1.68
N VAL A 57 7.86 8.49 2.88
CA VAL A 57 6.85 7.44 3.10
C VAL A 57 5.55 8.12 3.49
N TYR A 58 4.45 7.70 2.88
CA TYR A 58 3.11 8.09 3.31
C TYR A 58 2.38 6.85 3.76
N CYS A 59 1.71 6.93 4.91
CA CYS A 59 1.10 5.80 5.56
C CYS A 59 -0.25 6.17 6.16
N TRP A 60 -1.17 5.22 6.16
CA TRP A 60 -2.43 5.29 6.89
C TRP A 60 -2.81 3.91 7.41
N ASP A 61 -2.99 3.82 8.72
CA ASP A 61 -3.42 2.64 9.45
C ASP A 61 -4.90 2.84 9.83
N PHE A 62 -5.78 1.99 9.33
CA PHE A 62 -7.22 2.18 9.43
C PHE A 62 -7.98 0.87 9.57
N GLN A 63 -9.28 0.97 9.79
CA GLN A 63 -10.18 -0.19 9.87
C GLN A 63 -11.12 -0.19 8.67
N THR A 64 -11.20 -1.32 7.97
CA THR A 64 -12.19 -1.51 6.90
C THR A 64 -13.61 -1.31 7.45
N MET A 65 -14.47 -0.67 6.67
CA MET A 65 -15.82 -0.27 7.09
C MET A 65 -16.66 -1.48 7.52
N GLU A 66 -16.54 -2.59 6.79
CA GLU A 66 -17.24 -3.85 7.05
C GLU A 66 -16.85 -4.45 8.40
N HIS A 67 -15.61 -4.26 8.84
CA HIS A 67 -15.16 -4.72 10.15
C HIS A 67 -15.42 -3.70 11.25
N ALA A 68 -15.43 -2.39 10.94
CA ALA A 68 -15.74 -1.32 11.88
C ALA A 68 -17.10 -1.50 12.54
N ALA A 69 -18.12 -1.90 11.76
CA ALA A 69 -19.48 -2.09 12.25
C ALA A 69 -19.66 -3.33 13.17
N VAL A 70 -18.73 -4.28 13.17
CA VAL A 70 -18.91 -5.58 13.85
C VAL A 70 -18.33 -5.59 15.26
N HIS A 71 -17.44 -4.66 15.62
CA HIS A 71 -16.75 -4.64 16.92
C HIS A 71 -16.14 -6.01 17.29
N ARG A 72 -15.42 -6.62 16.34
CA ARG A 72 -14.88 -7.97 16.52
C ARG A 72 -13.96 -8.02 17.74
N PRO A 73 -14.10 -9.02 18.62
CA PRO A 73 -13.18 -9.16 19.72
C PRO A 73 -11.82 -9.72 19.24
N SER A 74 -10.73 -9.15 19.75
CA SER A 74 -9.38 -9.69 19.63
C SER A 74 -9.30 -11.05 20.33
N ARG A 75 -8.73 -12.05 19.64
CA ARG A 75 -8.35 -13.33 20.28
C ARG A 75 -7.06 -13.23 21.09
N ARG A 76 -6.35 -12.10 21.01
CA ARG A 76 -5.12 -11.80 21.73
C ARG A 76 -5.44 -10.82 22.84
N TYR A 77 -6.02 -11.33 23.93
CA TYR A 77 -6.29 -10.54 25.13
C TYR A 77 -4.98 -10.30 25.90
N LYS A 78 -4.64 -9.03 26.14
CA LYS A 78 -3.55 -8.68 27.08
C LYS A 78 -4.05 -8.59 28.51
N ASP A 79 -5.29 -8.14 28.68
CA ASP A 79 -6.02 -8.01 29.93
C ASP A 79 -7.52 -8.13 29.66
N GLU A 80 -8.35 -8.04 30.71
CA GLU A 80 -9.81 -8.14 30.60
C GLU A 80 -10.43 -7.02 29.75
N TYR A 81 -9.72 -5.92 29.49
CA TYR A 81 -10.25 -4.73 28.82
C TYR A 81 -9.77 -4.59 27.36
N SER A 82 -8.69 -5.28 26.98
CA SER A 82 -8.14 -5.37 25.61
C SER A 82 -8.98 -6.30 24.73
N LYS A 83 -10.28 -6.01 24.61
CA LYS A 83 -11.22 -6.87 23.88
C LYS A 83 -11.32 -6.51 22.41
N ASP A 84 -11.07 -5.27 21.99
CA ASP A 84 -11.29 -4.87 20.60
C ASP A 84 -10.19 -5.38 19.66
N LEU A 85 -10.60 -5.89 18.50
CA LEU A 85 -9.71 -6.05 17.35
C LEU A 85 -9.38 -4.63 16.86
N GLY A 86 -8.13 -4.23 17.00
CA GLY A 86 -7.65 -2.94 16.49
C GLY A 86 -7.74 -2.86 14.96
N ASN A 87 -7.16 -1.80 14.42
CA ASN A 87 -7.07 -1.61 12.98
C ASN A 87 -6.48 -2.84 12.28
N ASN A 88 -7.01 -3.10 11.09
CA ASN A 88 -6.73 -4.31 10.33
C ASN A 88 -6.32 -4.02 8.89
N CYS A 89 -6.19 -2.74 8.53
CA CYS A 89 -5.74 -2.30 7.23
C CYS A 89 -4.60 -1.30 7.35
N LEU A 90 -3.65 -1.36 6.41
CA LEU A 90 -2.53 -0.44 6.31
C LEU A 90 -2.29 -0.11 4.84
N SER A 91 -2.31 1.17 4.51
CA SER A 91 -1.96 1.68 3.19
C SER A 91 -0.67 2.44 3.28
N LYS A 92 0.31 2.06 2.46
CA LYS A 92 1.65 2.66 2.47
C LYS A 92 2.19 2.83 1.05
N ILE A 93 2.72 4.02 0.77
CA ILE A 93 3.42 4.35 -0.47
C ILE A 93 4.77 4.95 -0.17
N ILE A 94 5.76 4.59 -0.98
CA ILE A 94 7.16 4.97 -0.83
C ILE A 94 7.54 5.77 -2.07
N CYS A 95 8.02 6.99 -1.87
CA CYS A 95 8.32 7.95 -2.93
C CYS A 95 9.76 8.45 -2.86
N VAL A 96 10.29 8.85 -4.02
CA VAL A 96 11.63 9.47 -4.13
C VAL A 96 11.48 10.97 -4.40
N LYS A 97 12.00 11.81 -3.50
CA LYS A 97 11.85 13.28 -3.57
C LYS A 97 12.49 13.89 -4.82
N SER A 98 13.75 13.56 -5.10
CA SER A 98 14.46 14.04 -6.29
C SER A 98 13.77 13.69 -7.61
N GLN A 99 12.89 12.69 -7.62
CA GLN A 99 12.10 12.29 -8.79
C GLN A 99 10.67 12.86 -8.78
N ALA A 100 10.48 14.04 -8.18
CA ALA A 100 9.18 14.70 -8.02
C ALA A 100 8.16 13.79 -7.33
N HIS A 101 8.58 13.12 -6.25
CA HIS A 101 7.78 12.17 -5.48
C HIS A 101 7.24 11.01 -6.32
N ARG A 102 8.06 10.47 -7.24
CA ARG A 102 7.74 9.24 -7.96
C ARG A 102 7.54 8.10 -6.97
N CYS A 103 6.43 7.38 -7.10
CA CYS A 103 6.15 6.19 -6.32
C CYS A 103 7.01 5.03 -6.81
N ILE A 104 7.76 4.42 -5.89
CA ILE A 104 8.65 3.28 -6.15
C ILE A 104 8.30 2.05 -5.30
N GLY A 105 7.36 2.19 -4.37
CA GLY A 105 6.90 1.11 -3.52
C GLY A 105 5.45 1.34 -3.11
N PHE A 106 4.64 0.29 -3.23
CA PHE A 106 3.25 0.23 -2.84
C PHE A 106 3.05 -0.97 -1.93
N HIS A 107 2.38 -0.77 -0.80
CA HIS A 107 2.12 -1.80 0.19
C HIS A 107 0.72 -1.61 0.75
N PHE A 108 -0.06 -2.68 0.74
CA PHE A 108 -1.42 -2.70 1.27
C PHE A 108 -1.62 -3.95 2.11
N VAL A 109 -2.02 -3.76 3.37
CA VAL A 109 -2.52 -4.83 4.24
C VAL A 109 -4.01 -4.62 4.37
N GLY A 110 -4.82 -5.65 4.14
CA GLY A 110 -6.27 -5.55 4.24
C GLY A 110 -6.99 -6.64 3.46
N PRO A 111 -8.33 -6.62 3.43
CA PRO A 111 -9.13 -7.51 2.60
C PRO A 111 -8.89 -7.26 1.10
N ASN A 112 -9.00 -8.31 0.28
CA ASN A 112 -8.92 -8.22 -1.20
C ASN A 112 -7.65 -7.50 -1.69
N ALA A 113 -6.50 -7.81 -1.08
CA ALA A 113 -5.26 -7.11 -1.37
C ALA A 113 -4.76 -7.41 -2.79
N GLY A 114 -5.08 -8.58 -3.35
CA GLY A 114 -4.76 -8.91 -4.74
C GLY A 114 -5.41 -7.95 -5.73
N GLU A 115 -6.68 -7.66 -5.51
CA GLU A 115 -7.55 -6.84 -6.33
C GLU A 115 -7.11 -5.37 -6.28
N VAL A 116 -6.83 -4.86 -5.07
CA VAL A 116 -6.30 -3.51 -4.87
C VAL A 116 -4.91 -3.37 -5.51
N THR A 117 -3.99 -4.30 -5.22
CA THR A 117 -2.61 -4.25 -5.71
C THR A 117 -2.53 -4.34 -7.22
N GLN A 118 -3.37 -5.13 -7.88
CA GLN A 118 -3.38 -5.28 -9.33
C GLN A 118 -3.61 -3.93 -10.05
N GLY A 119 -4.54 -3.13 -9.57
CA GLY A 119 -4.83 -1.80 -10.13
C GLY A 119 -3.67 -0.82 -9.95
N PHE A 120 -3.12 -0.74 -8.73
CA PHE A 120 -2.02 0.17 -8.43
C PHE A 120 -0.68 -0.25 -9.03
N ALA A 121 -0.48 -1.54 -9.32
CA ALA A 121 0.70 -2.01 -10.05
C ALA A 121 0.83 -1.31 -11.41
N LEU A 122 -0.28 -1.14 -12.13
CA LEU A 122 -0.29 -0.40 -13.39
C LEU A 122 0.14 1.06 -13.20
N ALA A 123 -0.26 1.70 -12.09
CA ALA A 123 0.15 3.07 -11.79
C ALA A 123 1.67 3.17 -11.55
N LEU A 124 2.28 2.20 -10.86
CA LEU A 124 3.73 2.18 -10.66
C LEU A 124 4.49 1.91 -11.96
N ILE A 125 4.00 1.00 -12.81
CA ILE A 125 4.52 0.77 -14.18
C ILE A 125 4.46 2.07 -14.99
N ALA A 126 3.36 2.82 -14.88
CA ALA A 126 3.19 4.14 -15.50
C ALA A 126 3.98 5.27 -14.83
N ARG A 127 4.83 4.96 -13.83
CA ARG A 127 5.67 5.89 -13.07
C ARG A 127 4.88 6.99 -12.35
N ALA A 128 3.72 6.64 -11.81
CA ALA A 128 2.88 7.55 -11.04
C ALA A 128 3.65 8.25 -9.92
N LYS A 129 3.34 9.52 -9.70
CA LYS A 129 3.87 10.35 -8.63
C LYS A 129 2.82 10.48 -7.53
N LYS A 130 3.25 10.84 -6.31
CA LYS A 130 2.33 11.06 -5.18
C LYS A 130 1.15 11.98 -5.53
N LYS A 131 1.42 13.05 -6.31
CA LYS A 131 0.39 13.99 -6.79
C LYS A 131 -0.70 13.35 -7.66
N ASP A 132 -0.42 12.23 -8.32
CA ASP A 132 -1.40 11.56 -9.18
C ASP A 132 -2.39 10.78 -8.30
N PHE A 133 -1.91 10.22 -7.18
CA PHE A 133 -2.76 9.68 -6.11
C PHE A 133 -3.59 10.80 -5.45
N ASP A 134 -3.01 11.97 -5.20
CA ASP A 134 -3.72 13.14 -4.64
C ASP A 134 -4.74 13.77 -5.59
N ARG A 135 -4.77 13.35 -6.86
CA ARG A 135 -5.78 13.77 -7.83
C ARG A 135 -6.83 12.70 -8.08
N LEU A 136 -6.59 11.48 -7.60
CA LEU A 136 -7.54 10.38 -7.72
C LEU A 136 -8.75 10.68 -6.83
N LEU A 137 -9.94 10.58 -7.41
CA LEU A 137 -11.19 10.56 -6.66
C LEU A 137 -11.43 9.13 -6.16
N GLY A 138 -11.58 8.99 -4.85
CA GLY A 138 -11.88 7.72 -4.22
C GLY A 138 -13.26 7.19 -4.60
N VAL A 139 -13.37 5.88 -4.76
CA VAL A 139 -14.67 5.21 -4.80
C VAL A 139 -15.06 4.91 -3.37
N HIS A 140 -16.11 5.56 -2.88
CA HIS A 140 -16.55 5.43 -1.49
C HIS A 140 -17.78 4.53 -1.37
N PRO A 141 -17.85 3.62 -0.39
CA PRO A 141 -16.81 3.24 0.58
C PRO A 141 -15.96 2.06 0.09
N THR A 142 -14.64 2.21 -0.04
CA THR A 142 -13.72 1.10 -0.40
C THR A 142 -12.37 1.19 0.29
N ASP A 143 -11.77 0.07 0.66
CA ASP A 143 -10.42 0.08 1.25
C ASP A 143 -9.37 0.67 0.30
N ALA A 144 -9.54 0.49 -1.02
CA ALA A 144 -8.64 1.06 -2.04
C ALA A 144 -8.65 2.60 -2.07
N GLU A 145 -9.75 3.24 -1.62
CA GLU A 145 -9.83 4.69 -1.59
C GLU A 145 -8.84 5.32 -0.61
N SER A 146 -8.30 4.53 0.33
CA SER A 146 -7.23 4.93 1.27
C SER A 146 -5.95 5.47 0.62
N PHE A 147 -5.79 5.30 -0.70
CA PHE A 147 -4.68 5.86 -1.47
C PHE A 147 -5.06 7.16 -2.21
N ALA A 148 -6.31 7.57 -2.20
CA ALA A 148 -6.85 8.72 -2.92
C ALA A 148 -6.82 10.02 -2.10
N ALA A 149 -7.03 11.15 -2.77
CA ALA A 149 -6.92 12.51 -2.23
C ALA A 149 -7.74 12.80 -0.96
N THR A 150 -8.89 12.14 -0.83
CA THR A 150 -9.88 12.37 0.23
C THR A 150 -9.55 11.65 1.54
N THR A 151 -8.39 10.99 1.64
CA THR A 151 -8.06 10.12 2.77
C THR A 151 -6.83 10.58 3.57
N GLY A 152 -6.76 10.11 4.82
CA GLY A 152 -5.82 10.57 5.85
C GLY A 152 -4.39 10.05 5.70
N MET A 153 -3.87 9.80 4.49
CA MET A 153 -2.46 9.40 4.33
C MET A 153 -1.53 10.49 4.88
N VAL A 154 -0.90 10.19 6.01
CA VAL A 154 0.03 11.10 6.65
C VAL A 154 1.43 10.81 6.14
N LYS A 155 2.16 11.86 5.77
CA LYS A 155 3.61 11.79 5.54
C LYS A 155 4.30 11.34 6.83
N MET A 156 4.99 10.22 6.77
CA MET A 156 5.84 9.73 7.85
C MET A 156 7.16 10.49 7.83
N THR A 157 7.27 11.48 8.69
CA THR A 157 8.52 12.15 9.01
C THR A 157 8.98 11.71 10.37
N LYS A 158 10.24 11.26 10.47
CA LYS A 158 10.89 10.86 11.75
C LYS A 158 10.78 11.90 12.88
N ASN A 159 10.41 13.15 12.56
CA ASN A 159 10.40 14.28 13.48
C ASN A 159 9.02 14.96 13.70
N THR A 160 7.92 14.55 13.05
CA THR A 160 6.65 15.32 13.16
C THR A 160 5.68 14.84 14.23
N GLY A 161 5.87 13.68 14.85
CA GLY A 161 4.97 13.19 15.90
C GLY A 161 3.51 12.96 15.46
N ASN A 162 3.19 13.11 14.17
CA ASN A 162 1.86 12.89 13.65
C ASN A 162 1.59 11.38 13.55
N SER A 163 0.51 10.93 14.19
CA SER A 163 0.06 9.55 14.11
C SER A 163 -0.45 9.23 12.70
N TYR A 164 -0.06 8.08 12.16
CA TYR A 164 -0.65 7.51 10.94
C TYR A 164 -1.85 6.61 11.26
N ILE A 165 -2.16 6.40 12.54
CA ILE A 165 -3.31 5.63 13.01
C ILE A 165 -4.55 6.50 12.85
N ALA A 166 -5.56 5.97 12.18
CA ALA A 166 -6.85 6.60 11.98
C ALA A 166 -7.44 7.06 13.32
N THR A 167 -7.91 8.30 13.35
CA THR A 167 -8.72 8.86 14.44
C THR A 167 -10.18 8.47 14.21
N GLY A 168 -10.77 7.75 15.15
CA GLY A 168 -12.12 7.20 15.04
C GLY A 168 -12.18 5.70 15.36
N GLY A 169 -13.37 5.12 15.21
CA GLY A 169 -13.61 3.72 15.59
C GLY A 169 -13.77 3.56 17.11
N CYS A 170 -13.74 2.32 17.59
CA CYS A 170 -13.89 1.99 19.02
C CYS A 170 -12.68 1.24 19.59
N GLY A 171 -11.55 1.24 18.87
CA GLY A 171 -10.32 0.59 19.32
C GLY A 171 -9.78 1.22 20.60
N GLY A 172 -9.28 0.39 21.52
CA GLY A 172 -8.74 0.86 22.80
C GLY A 172 -9.80 1.18 23.86
N GLY A 173 -11.01 0.62 23.73
CA GLY A 173 -12.06 0.71 24.75
C GLY A 173 -12.80 2.05 24.80
N LYS A 174 -12.59 2.93 23.81
CA LYS A 174 -13.29 4.21 23.69
C LYS A 174 -13.61 4.49 22.23
N CYS A 175 -14.87 4.85 21.95
CA CYS A 175 -15.26 5.31 20.62
C CYS A 175 -15.07 6.83 20.49
N GLY A 176 -14.45 7.29 19.40
CA GLY A 176 -14.26 8.72 19.13
C GLY A 176 -13.18 9.01 18.10
#